data_AF-A0A817J5Y3-F1
#
_entry.id   AF-A0A817J5Y3-F1
#
_cell.length_a   1.000
_cell.length_b   1.000
_cell.length_c   1.000
_cell.angle_alpha   90.00
_cell.angle_beta   90.00
_cell.angle_gamma   90.00
#
_symmetry.space_group_name_H-M   'P 1'
#
loop_
_entity.id
_entity.type
_entity.pdbx_description
1 polymer ?
#
loop_
_entity_poly.entity_id
_entity_poly.type
_entity_poly.pdbx_seq_one_letter_code
_entity_poly.pdbx_strand_id
1 'polypeptide(L)'
;MGNVVQAGIGQAPARQAALYAGLSQETLCTTLNKVCASGMKAIMMASLSLMCGHQYVMIAGGMERMSNAPYYFPRGDTPYGTLQLEDGIAKDGLTDAYDRIPMGLCAEKTSKKENITRADQDAFAKQSYERTAKA
;
A
#
# COMPACT_ATOMS: atom_id res chain seq x y z
N MET A 1 -11.69 -2.05 0.82
CA MET A 1 -10.43 -2.16 1.58
C MET A 1 -9.26 -1.77 0.69
N GLY A 2 -8.41 -0.87 1.14
CA GLY A 2 -7.15 -0.55 0.47
C GLY A 2 -6.10 -1.63 0.69
N ASN A 3 -5.40 -2.07 -0.36
CA ASN A 3 -4.26 -2.99 -0.25
C ASN A 3 -3.36 -2.86 -1.49
N VAL A 4 -2.07 -2.60 -1.27
CA VAL A 4 -1.11 -2.23 -2.32
C VAL A 4 -0.45 -3.47 -2.92
N VAL A 5 0.29 -4.23 -2.11
CA VAL A 5 1.02 -5.41 -2.60
C VAL A 5 0.12 -6.63 -2.43
N GLN A 6 -0.63 -6.93 -3.50
CA GLN A 6 -1.66 -7.98 -3.50
C GLN A 6 -1.17 -9.33 -4.01
N ALA A 7 0.10 -9.45 -4.39
CA ALA A 7 0.62 -10.71 -4.90
C ALA A 7 0.72 -11.76 -3.78
N GLY A 8 0.37 -13.00 -4.10
CA GLY A 8 0.53 -14.14 -3.19
C GLY A 8 -0.50 -14.27 -2.06
N ILE A 9 -1.48 -13.36 -1.96
CA ILE A 9 -2.50 -13.38 -0.88
C ILE A 9 -3.87 -13.95 -1.31
N GLY A 10 -3.95 -14.55 -2.50
CA GLY A 10 -5.16 -15.23 -3.00
C GLY A 10 -6.22 -14.31 -3.59
N GLN A 11 -7.35 -14.91 -4.00
CA GLN A 11 -8.42 -14.21 -4.71
C GLN A 11 -9.20 -13.26 -3.79
N ALA A 12 -9.48 -12.05 -4.26
CA ALA A 12 -10.35 -11.06 -3.60
C ALA A 12 -10.01 -10.80 -2.11
N PRO A 13 -8.87 -10.16 -1.79
CA PRO A 13 -8.42 -9.96 -0.41
C PRO A 13 -9.45 -9.29 0.53
N ALA A 14 -10.15 -8.26 0.07
CA ALA A 14 -11.19 -7.61 0.87
C ALA A 14 -12.33 -8.56 1.25
N ARG A 15 -12.66 -9.51 0.36
CA ARG A 15 -13.70 -10.52 0.59
C ARG A 15 -13.23 -11.58 1.59
N GLN A 16 -11.98 -12.03 1.48
CA GLN A 16 -11.38 -12.93 2.48
C GLN A 16 -11.44 -12.30 3.87
N ALA A 17 -11.02 -11.03 4.00
CA ALA A 17 -11.07 -10.30 5.27
C ALA A 17 -12.49 -10.21 5.84
N ALA A 18 -13.49 -9.87 5.01
CA ALA A 18 -14.88 -9.79 5.45
C ALA A 18 -15.44 -11.14 5.93
N LEU A 19 -15.21 -12.22 5.17
CA LEU A 19 -15.70 -13.55 5.55
C LEU A 19 -14.99 -14.09 6.80
N TYR A 20 -13.68 -13.89 6.94
CA TYR A 20 -12.93 -14.30 8.13
C TYR A 20 -13.28 -13.48 9.38
N ALA A 21 -13.78 -12.26 9.21
CA ALA A 21 -14.36 -11.47 10.30
C ALA A 21 -15.82 -11.86 10.63
N GLY A 22 -16.40 -12.85 9.95
CA GLY A 22 -17.73 -13.37 10.23
C GLY A 22 -18.88 -12.58 9.59
N LEU A 23 -18.61 -11.75 8.57
CA LEU A 23 -19.66 -11.01 7.86
C LEU A 23 -20.43 -11.94 6.92
N SER A 24 -21.68 -11.54 6.61
CA SER A 24 -22.56 -12.26 5.69
C SER A 24 -21.93 -12.46 4.31
N GLN A 25 -22.27 -13.57 3.66
CA GLN A 25 -21.90 -13.79 2.26
C GLN A 25 -22.53 -12.76 1.30
N GLU A 26 -23.57 -12.06 1.73
CA GLU A 26 -24.18 -10.98 0.94
C GLU A 26 -23.38 -9.67 1.00
N THR A 27 -22.39 -9.56 1.91
CA THR A 27 -21.59 -8.34 2.06
C THR A 27 -20.74 -8.07 0.82
N LEU A 28 -21.07 -7.01 0.09
CA LEU A 28 -20.31 -6.54 -1.07
C LEU A 28 -18.90 -6.11 -0.66
N CYS A 29 -17.89 -6.59 -1.38
CA CYS A 29 -16.48 -6.37 -1.06
C CYS A 29 -15.72 -5.86 -2.29
N THR A 30 -14.83 -4.89 -2.09
CA THR A 30 -13.94 -4.40 -3.13
C THR A 30 -12.56 -4.11 -2.54
N THR A 31 -11.53 -4.70 -3.14
CA THR A 31 -10.13 -4.33 -2.90
C THR A 31 -9.76 -3.22 -3.87
N LEU A 32 -9.08 -2.18 -3.40
CA LEU A 32 -8.62 -1.08 -4.24
C LEU A 32 -7.17 -0.73 -3.95
N ASN A 33 -6.47 -0.28 -4.98
CA ASN A 33 -5.07 0.12 -4.90
C ASN A 33 -4.92 1.56 -5.39
N LYS A 34 -4.50 2.43 -4.48
CA LYS A 34 -4.00 3.79 -4.73
C LYS A 34 -2.69 4.02 -3.97
N VAL A 35 -1.78 3.03 -4.01
CA VAL A 35 -0.48 3.03 -3.31
C VAL A 35 -0.68 3.42 -1.83
N CYS A 36 0.16 4.25 -1.24
CA CYS A 36 0.07 4.66 0.18
C CYS A 36 -1.29 5.28 0.54
N ALA A 37 -2.01 5.84 -0.43
CA ALA A 37 -3.33 6.45 -0.23
C ALA A 37 -4.50 5.45 -0.32
N SER A 38 -4.24 4.14 -0.44
CA SER A 38 -5.28 3.12 -0.63
C SER A 38 -6.30 3.10 0.51
N GLY A 39 -5.86 3.14 1.77
CA GLY A 39 -6.78 3.15 2.92
C GLY A 39 -7.71 4.37 2.93
N MET A 40 -7.14 5.55 2.71
CA MET A 40 -7.91 6.80 2.63
C MET A 40 -8.86 6.82 1.43
N LYS A 41 -8.43 6.34 0.25
CA LYS A 41 -9.29 6.25 -0.93
C LYS A 41 -10.45 5.28 -0.70
N ALA A 42 -10.25 4.21 0.07
CA ALA A 42 -11.33 3.30 0.43
C ALA A 42 -12.40 4.01 1.27
N ILE A 43 -11.99 4.82 2.24
CA ILE A 43 -12.90 5.63 3.05
C ILE A 43 -13.65 6.62 2.16
N MET A 44 -12.96 7.35 1.28
CA MET A 44 -13.59 8.30 0.35
C MET A 44 -14.67 7.63 -0.52
N MET A 45 -14.37 6.46 -1.09
CA MET A 45 -15.33 5.75 -1.94
C MET A 45 -16.55 5.25 -1.15
N ALA A 46 -16.34 4.76 0.08
CA ALA A 46 -17.45 4.37 0.95
C ALA A 46 -18.31 5.59 1.33
N SER A 47 -17.70 6.71 1.71
CA SER A 47 -18.41 7.96 2.01
C SER A 47 -19.25 8.44 0.83
N LEU A 48 -18.73 8.38 -0.41
CA LEU A 48 -19.51 8.74 -1.60
C LEU A 48 -20.73 7.84 -1.79
N SER A 49 -20.58 6.53 -1.58
CA SER A 49 -21.71 5.59 -1.66
C SER A 49 -22.79 5.85 -0.60
N LEU A 50 -22.38 6.24 0.61
CA LEU A 50 -23.29 6.67 1.68
C LEU A 50 -24.00 7.99 1.32
N MET A 51 -23.24 8.98 0.81
CA MET A 51 -23.79 10.28 0.38
C MET A 51 -24.80 10.15 -0.76
N CYS A 52 -24.58 9.22 -1.69
CA CYS A 52 -25.52 8.93 -2.78
C CYS A 52 -26.74 8.11 -2.34
N GLY A 53 -26.80 7.64 -1.09
CA GLY A 53 -27.88 6.79 -0.60
C GLY A 53 -27.88 5.38 -1.19
N HIS A 54 -26.79 4.94 -1.81
CA HIS A 54 -26.70 3.59 -2.39
C HIS A 54 -26.54 2.51 -1.30
N GLN A 55 -25.96 2.87 -0.16
CA GLN A 55 -25.74 2.00 0.99
C GLN A 55 -25.99 2.81 2.27
N TYR A 56 -26.35 2.14 3.35
CA TYR A 56 -26.62 2.78 4.65
C TYR A 56 -25.47 2.59 5.66
N VAL A 57 -24.76 1.47 5.56
CA VAL A 57 -23.65 1.11 6.44
C VAL A 57 -22.56 0.49 5.60
N MET A 58 -21.32 0.94 5.78
CA MET A 58 -20.16 0.41 5.07
C MET A 58 -18.93 0.38 5.99
N ILE A 59 -18.07 -0.63 5.79
CA ILE A 59 -16.76 -0.72 6.43
C ILE A 59 -15.71 -0.31 5.40
N ALA A 60 -14.82 0.59 5.79
CA ALA A 60 -13.71 1.04 4.95
C ALA A 60 -12.43 1.17 5.77
N GLY A 61 -11.30 0.96 5.11
CA GLY A 61 -9.98 0.95 5.74
C GLY A 61 -8.94 0.41 4.78
N GLY A 62 -7.79 0.02 5.32
CA GLY A 62 -6.69 -0.59 4.57
C GLY A 62 -6.04 -1.74 5.33
N MET A 63 -5.35 -2.60 4.61
CA MET A 63 -4.58 -3.72 5.14
C MET A 63 -3.33 -3.92 4.28
N GLU A 64 -2.23 -4.31 4.90
CA GLU A 64 -0.97 -4.58 4.21
C GLU A 64 -0.16 -5.61 5.01
N ARG A 65 0.53 -6.52 4.32
CA ARG A 65 1.47 -7.45 4.94
C ARG A 65 2.74 -7.56 4.12
N MET A 66 3.59 -6.55 4.25
CA MET A 66 4.84 -6.45 3.48
C MET A 66 5.78 -7.65 3.74
N SER A 67 5.79 -8.20 4.96
CA SER A 67 6.60 -9.39 5.30
C SER A 67 6.31 -10.63 4.47
N ASN A 68 5.17 -10.68 3.78
CA ASN A 68 4.74 -11.80 2.94
C ASN A 68 4.72 -11.49 1.44
N ALA A 69 5.19 -10.30 1.05
CA ALA A 69 5.34 -9.98 -0.35
C ALA A 69 6.31 -10.97 -1.02
N PRO A 70 5.91 -11.66 -2.09
CA PRO A 70 6.76 -12.63 -2.74
C PRO A 70 7.78 -11.96 -3.67
N TYR A 71 8.78 -12.73 -4.06
CA TYR A 71 9.59 -12.42 -5.24
C TYR A 71 8.89 -12.89 -6.52
N TYR A 72 9.14 -12.19 -7.62
CA TYR A 72 8.58 -12.51 -8.92
C TYR A 72 9.60 -13.13 -9.85
N PHE A 73 9.11 -14.07 -10.64
CA PHE A 73 9.78 -14.60 -11.81
C PHE A 73 8.83 -14.46 -13.02
N PRO A 74 9.29 -13.90 -14.16
CA PRO A 74 8.44 -13.77 -15.33
C PRO A 74 7.95 -15.13 -15.81
N ARG A 75 6.69 -15.18 -16.24
CA ARG A 75 6.13 -16.38 -16.87
C ARG A 75 6.73 -16.55 -18.27
N GLY A 76 7.13 -17.77 -18.60
CA GLY A 76 7.65 -18.14 -19.91
C GLY A 76 8.89 -19.02 -19.80
N ASP A 77 9.65 -19.10 -20.90
CA ASP A 77 10.90 -19.85 -20.93
C ASP A 77 11.96 -19.17 -20.08
N THR A 78 12.74 -19.97 -19.36
CA THR A 78 13.88 -19.46 -18.59
C THR A 78 15.05 -19.20 -19.55
N PRO A 79 15.50 -17.95 -19.71
CA PRO A 79 16.59 -17.64 -20.64
C PRO A 79 17.91 -18.26 -20.16
N TYR A 80 18.78 -18.61 -21.11
CA TYR A 80 20.15 -19.02 -20.79
C TYR A 80 20.93 -17.83 -20.20
N GLY A 81 21.52 -18.02 -19.01
CA GLY A 81 22.32 -17.00 -18.34
C GLY A 81 21.91 -16.76 -16.88
N THR A 82 22.21 -15.56 -16.37
CA THR A 82 21.88 -15.18 -14.99
C THR A 82 20.40 -14.85 -14.85
N LEU A 83 19.80 -15.39 -13.79
CA LEU A 83 18.41 -15.17 -13.44
C LEU A 83 18.32 -14.20 -12.26
N GLN A 84 17.42 -13.22 -12.37
CA GLN A 84 17.14 -12.27 -11.31
C GLN A 84 15.67 -12.41 -10.91
N LEU A 85 15.43 -12.63 -9.62
CA LEU A 85 14.10 -12.57 -9.03
C LEU A 85 13.84 -11.13 -8.59
N GLU A 86 12.68 -10.60 -8.94
CA GLU A 86 12.31 -9.22 -8.59
C GLU A 86 11.60 -9.20 -7.23
N ASP A 87 12.02 -8.32 -6.32
CA ASP A 87 11.34 -8.13 -5.04
C ASP A 87 9.99 -7.43 -5.25
N GLY A 88 8.89 -8.06 -4.84
CA GLY A 88 7.56 -7.49 -5.00
C GLY A 88 7.33 -6.19 -4.23
N ILE A 89 8.02 -5.99 -3.09
CA ILE A 89 7.95 -4.73 -2.34
C ILE A 89 8.60 -3.61 -3.15
N ALA A 90 9.82 -3.87 -3.63
CA ALA A 90 10.55 -2.88 -4.40
C ALA A 90 9.83 -2.55 -5.70
N LYS A 91 9.40 -3.58 -6.44
CA LYS A 91 8.78 -3.44 -7.76
C LYS A 91 7.40 -2.79 -7.72
N ASP A 92 6.50 -3.28 -6.87
CA ASP A 92 5.10 -2.85 -6.90
C ASP A 92 4.78 -1.74 -5.88
N GLY A 93 5.64 -1.53 -4.89
CA GLY A 93 5.40 -0.59 -3.80
C GLY A 93 6.32 0.63 -3.77
N LEU A 94 7.63 0.43 -3.94
CA LEU A 94 8.64 1.42 -3.55
C LEU A 94 9.48 2.03 -4.68
N THR A 95 9.33 1.54 -5.91
CA THR A 95 10.04 2.07 -7.09
C THR A 95 9.10 2.91 -7.94
N ASP A 96 9.54 4.11 -8.32
CA ASP A 96 8.78 4.95 -9.22
C ASP A 96 8.66 4.28 -10.59
N ALA A 97 7.44 4.16 -11.11
CA ALA A 97 7.20 3.47 -12.37
C ALA A 97 7.80 4.20 -13.59
N TYR A 98 8.07 5.50 -13.48
CA TYR A 98 8.52 6.35 -14.60
C TYR A 98 10.03 6.59 -14.54
N ASP A 99 10.51 7.12 -13.42
CA ASP A 99 11.91 7.46 -13.19
C ASP A 99 12.75 6.22 -12.82
N ARG A 100 12.12 5.10 -12.44
CA ARG A 100 12.78 3.85 -12.01
C ARG A 100 13.76 4.05 -10.86
N ILE A 101 13.43 4.97 -9.96
CA ILE A 101 14.19 5.25 -8.74
C ILE A 101 13.36 4.90 -7.50
N PRO A 102 14.00 4.55 -6.37
CA PRO A 102 13.29 4.38 -5.11
C PRO A 102 12.58 5.68 -4.68
N MET A 103 11.42 5.55 -4.04
CA MET A 103 10.65 6.69 -3.50
C MET A 103 11.45 7.63 -2.60
N GLY A 104 12.44 7.10 -1.87
CA GLY A 104 13.35 7.92 -1.06
C GLY A 104 14.14 8.95 -1.89
N LEU A 105 14.55 8.60 -3.12
CA LEU A 105 15.22 9.55 -4.01
C LEU A 105 14.26 10.62 -4.55
N CYS A 106 12.97 10.30 -4.70
CA CYS A 106 11.96 11.31 -4.98
C CYS A 106 11.83 12.31 -3.81
N ALA A 107 11.91 11.83 -2.57
CA ALA A 107 11.91 12.69 -1.38
C ALA A 107 13.16 13.59 -1.32
N GLU A 108 14.34 13.08 -1.68
CA GLU A 108 15.58 13.87 -1.74
C GLU A 108 15.50 15.04 -2.74
N LYS A 109 14.85 14.84 -3.90
CA LYS A 109 14.59 15.93 -4.87
C LYS A 109 13.81 17.08 -4.21
N THR A 110 12.78 16.77 -3.43
CA THR A 110 11.99 17.76 -2.68
C THR A 110 12.79 18.38 -1.55
N SER A 111 13.54 17.58 -0.78
CA SER A 111 14.37 18.06 0.33
C SER A 111 15.35 19.13 -0.14
N LYS A 112 16.00 18.90 -1.29
CA LYS A 112 16.93 19.86 -1.89
C LYS A 112 16.22 21.13 -2.39
N LYS A 113 15.04 20.98 -3.00
CA LYS A 113 14.27 22.11 -3.54
C LYS A 113 13.74 23.03 -2.44
N GLU A 114 13.24 22.44 -1.35
CA GLU A 114 12.62 23.17 -0.24
C GLU A 114 13.61 23.48 0.90
N ASN A 115 14.90 23.19 0.71
CA ASN A 115 15.97 23.40 1.69
C ASN A 115 15.73 22.72 3.05
N ILE A 116 15.11 21.54 3.05
CA ILE A 116 14.91 20.73 4.27
C ILE A 116 16.25 20.06 4.59
N THR A 117 16.86 20.42 5.73
CA THR A 117 18.18 19.91 6.09
C THR A 117 18.09 18.53 6.71
N ARG A 118 19.22 17.82 6.73
CA ARG A 118 19.34 16.55 7.47
C ARG A 118 19.00 16.71 8.95
N ALA A 119 19.41 17.83 9.56
CA ALA A 119 19.13 18.10 10.97
C ALA A 119 17.61 18.26 11.24
N ASP A 120 16.88 18.88 10.31
CA ASP A 120 15.41 19.01 10.40
C ASP A 120 14.71 17.65 10.31
N GLN A 121 15.14 16.80 9.37
CA GLN A 121 14.61 15.45 9.21
C GLN A 121 14.86 14.58 10.45
N ASP A 122 16.09 14.60 10.98
CA ASP A 122 16.46 13.84 12.19
C ASP A 122 15.68 14.33 13.42
N ALA A 123 15.53 15.66 13.57
CA ALA A 123 14.75 16.24 14.67
C ALA A 123 13.28 15.81 14.60
N PHE A 124 12.68 15.80 13.40
CA PHE A 124 11.31 15.33 13.20
C PHE A 124 11.17 13.82 13.46
N ALA A 125 12.11 13.00 12.97
CA ALA A 125 12.12 11.56 13.20
C ALA A 125 12.19 11.25 14.70
N LYS A 126 13.13 11.88 15.43
CA LYS A 126 13.24 11.77 16.90
C LYS A 126 11.93 12.16 17.58
N GLN A 127 11.35 13.29 17.21
CA GLN A 127 10.08 13.74 17.78
C GLN A 127 8.94 12.74 17.54
N SER A 128 8.89 12.10 16.37
CA SER A 128 7.91 11.05 16.06
C SER A 128 8.03 9.84 16.99
N TYR A 129 9.26 9.36 17.22
CA TYR A 129 9.52 8.28 18.18
C TYR A 129 9.15 8.68 19.61
N GLU A 130 9.49 9.90 20.04
CA GLU A 130 9.15 10.39 21.38
C GLU A 130 7.63 10.51 21.59
N ARG A 131 6.89 10.96 20.57
CA ARG A 131 5.41 11.02 20.63
C ARG A 131 4.82 9.62 20.78
N THR A 132 5.35 8.65 20.04
CA THR A 132 4.90 7.25 20.09
C THR A 132 5.21 6.62 21.44
N ALA A 133 6.41 6.84 21.99
CA ALA A 133 6.81 6.28 23.29
C ALA A 133 6.02 6.85 24.48
N LYS A 134 5.35 7.99 24.30
CA LYS A 134 4.50 8.65 25.32
C LYS A 134 3.02 8.30 25.20
N ALA A 135 2.59 7.70 24.09
CA ALA A 135 1.19 7.34 23.82
C ALA A 135 0.86 5.96 24.42
#